data_AF-A0A2V6J9J6-F1
#
_entry.id   AF-A0A2V6J9J6-F1
#
_cell.length_a   1.000
_cell.length_b   1.000
_cell.length_c   1.000
_cell.angle_alpha   90.00
_cell.angle_beta   90.00
_cell.angle_gamma   90.00
#
_symmetry.space_group_name_H-M   'P 1'
#
loop_
_entity.id
_entity.type
_entity.pdbx_description
1 polymer ?
#
loop_
_entity_poly.entity_id
_entity_poly.type
_entity_poly.pdbx_seq_one_letter_code
_entity_poly.pdbx_strand_id
1 'polypeptide(L)' 'MSKNERVVMRASNSIAELRQQIHDDLRVQHPEWIEPNGECPECDLYEARLMEELDILTRMGSDESIAAIHPRR' A
#
# COMPACT_ATOMS: atom_id res chain seq x y z
N MET A 1 12.03 -13.16 -22.89
CA MET A 1 11.94 -13.31 -21.42
C MET A 1 12.92 -12.31 -20.80
N SER A 2 12.43 -11.14 -20.38
CA SER A 2 13.27 -10.11 -19.73
C SER A 2 12.93 -10.09 -18.24
N LYS A 3 13.95 -10.28 -17.40
CA LYS A 3 13.84 -10.54 -15.95
C LYS A 3 13.67 -9.28 -15.09
N ASN A 4 13.45 -8.10 -15.66
CA ASN A 4 13.59 -6.85 -14.92
C ASN A 4 12.70 -5.73 -15.46
N GLU A 5 11.41 -6.00 -15.69
CA GLU A 5 10.46 -4.90 -15.80
C GLU A 5 10.31 -4.31 -14.39
N ARG A 6 10.92 -3.14 -14.19
CA ARG A 6 10.85 -2.42 -12.92
C ARG A 6 9.38 -2.35 -12.53
N VAL A 7 9.06 -2.74 -11.30
CA VAL A 7 7.76 -2.42 -10.71
C VAL A 7 7.68 -0.90 -10.59
N VAL A 8 7.22 -0.28 -11.67
CA VAL A 8 6.96 1.16 -11.73
C VAL A 8 5.57 1.32 -11.14
N MET A 9 5.51 1.78 -9.89
CA MET A 9 4.27 2.24 -9.29
C MET A 9 3.64 3.25 -10.26
N ARG A 10 2.48 2.90 -10.84
CA ARG A 10 1.80 3.75 -11.80
C ARG A 10 1.11 4.84 -11.01
N ALA A 11 0.97 6.02 -11.60
CA ALA A 11 0.17 7.08 -10.97
C ALA A 11 -1.25 6.53 -10.77
N SER A 12 -1.63 6.32 -9.51
CA SER A 12 -2.95 5.84 -9.11
C SER A 12 -3.84 7.02 -8.76
N ASN A 13 -5.09 6.99 -9.20
CA ASN A 13 -6.05 8.08 -8.97
C ASN A 13 -6.89 7.84 -7.70
N SER A 14 -6.69 6.71 -7.02
CA SER A 14 -7.27 6.40 -5.71
C SER A 14 -6.39 5.48 -4.89
N ILE A 15 -6.58 5.48 -3.56
CA ILE A 15 -5.92 4.56 -2.63
C ILE A 15 -6.25 3.10 -2.98
N ALA A 16 -7.47 2.81 -3.44
CA ALA A 16 -7.88 1.47 -3.84
C ALA A 16 -7.10 0.96 -5.07
N GLU A 17 -6.90 1.82 -6.08
CA GLU A 17 -6.10 1.47 -7.27
C GLU A 17 -4.63 1.22 -6.93
N LEU A 18 -4.08 2.01 -6.01
CA LEU A 18 -2.71 1.85 -5.53
C LEU A 18 -2.53 0.53 -4.79
N ARG A 19 -3.46 0.20 -3.90
CA ARG A 19 -3.47 -1.09 -3.18
C ARG A 19 -3.51 -2.27 -4.13
N GLN A 20 -4.42 -2.26 -5.09
CA GLN A 20 -4.52 -3.34 -6.08
C GLN A 20 -3.22 -3.48 -6.88
N GLN A 21 -2.59 -2.36 -7.27
CA GLN A 21 -1.32 -2.42 -7.98
C GLN A 21 -0.23 -3.05 -7.12
N ILE A 22 -0.08 -2.61 -5.87
CA ILE A 22 0.93 -3.17 -4.94
C ILE A 22 0.70 -4.67 -4.76
N HIS A 23 -0.55 -5.10 -4.57
CA HIS A 23 -0.91 -6.51 -4.44
C HIS A 23 -0.53 -7.33 -5.68
N ASP A 24 -0.87 -6.85 -6.88
CA ASP A 24 -0.55 -7.54 -8.13
C ASP A 24 0.96 -7.61 -8.36
N ASP A 25 1.67 -6.50 -8.09
CA ASP A 25 3.11 -6.41 -8.23
C ASP A 25 3.85 -7.33 -7.23
N LEU A 26 3.32 -7.52 -6.01
CA LEU A 26 3.87 -8.46 -5.04
C LEU A 26 3.75 -9.90 -5.53
N ARG A 27 2.61 -10.29 -6.11
CA ARG A 27 2.41 -11.64 -6.67
C ARG A 27 3.33 -11.93 -7.86
N VAL A 28 3.60 -10.92 -8.68
CA VAL A 28 4.54 -11.05 -9.82
C VAL A 28 5.99 -11.15 -9.34
N GLN A 29 6.37 -10.39 -8.31
CA GLN A 29 7.72 -10.41 -7.74
C GLN A 29 7.99 -11.67 -6.90
N HIS A 30 6.98 -12.18 -6.19
CA HIS A 30 7.07 -13.29 -5.26
C HIS A 30 6.11 -14.43 -5.63
N PRO A 31 6.32 -15.08 -6.80
CA PRO A 31 5.51 -16.24 -7.18
C PRO A 31 5.67 -17.39 -6.18
N GLU A 32 6.74 -17.43 -5.39
CA GLU A 32 6.96 -18.41 -4.32
C GLU A 32 6.01 -18.29 -3.14
N TRP A 33 5.33 -17.15 -2.97
CA TRP A 33 4.31 -16.96 -1.93
C TRP A 33 2.92 -17.42 -2.37
N ILE A 34 2.74 -17.74 -3.66
CA ILE A 34 1.48 -18.22 -4.19
C ILE A 34 1.39 -19.72 -3.95
N GLU A 35 0.43 -20.12 -3.14
CA GLU A 35 0.13 -21.51 -2.85
C GLU A 35 -0.46 -22.24 -4.09
N PRO A 36 -0.44 -23.58 -4.12
CA PRO A 36 -0.99 -24.35 -5.24
C PRO A 36 -2.49 -24.12 -5.51
N ASN A 37 -3.23 -23.67 -4.50
CA ASN A 37 -4.64 -23.28 -4.61
C ASN A 37 -4.84 -21.85 -5.19
N GLY A 38 -3.74 -21.11 -5.40
CA GLY A 38 -3.73 -19.73 -5.90
C GLY A 38 -3.79 -18.65 -4.82
N GLU A 39 -3.94 -19.03 -3.54
CA GLU A 39 -3.92 -18.09 -2.42
C GLU A 39 -2.50 -17.57 -2.17
N CYS A 40 -2.39 -16.38 -1.59
CA CYS A 40 -1.11 -15.80 -1.18
C CYS A 40 -1.27 -15.21 0.22
N PRO A 41 -1.20 -16.03 1.28
CA PRO A 41 -1.40 -15.57 2.66
C PRO A 41 -0.46 -14.42 3.04
N GLU A 42 0.75 -14.42 2.48
CA GLU A 42 1.73 -13.37 2.69
C GLU A 42 1.30 -12.05 2.04
N CYS A 43 0.72 -12.11 0.84
CA CYS A 43 0.12 -10.94 0.19
C CYS A 43 -1.02 -10.37 1.04
N ASP A 44 -1.86 -11.23 1.64
CA ASP A 44 -2.95 -10.81 2.53
C ASP A 44 -2.43 -10.13 3.80
N LEU A 45 -1.30 -10.60 4.35
CA LEU A 45 -0.63 -9.96 5.49
C LEU A 45 -0.13 -8.55 5.13
N TYR A 46 0.48 -8.39 3.96
CA TYR A 46 0.91 -7.07 3.48
C TYR A 46 -0.28 -6.14 3.25
N GLU A 47 -1.38 -6.66 2.70
CA GLU A 47 -2.61 -5.90 2.48
C GLU A 47 -3.22 -5.41 3.80
N ALA A 48 -3.25 -6.28 4.83
CA ALA A 48 -3.73 -5.92 6.15
C ALA A 48 -2.90 -4.81 6.80
N ARG A 49 -1.57 -4.92 6.76
CA ARG A 49 -0.65 -3.90 7.29
C ARG A 49 -0.78 -2.59 6.52
N LEU A 50 -0.90 -2.64 5.19
CA LEU A 50 -1.07 -1.45 4.37
C LEU A 50 -2.37 -0.71 4.72
N MET A 51 -3.46 -1.43 4.98
CA MET A 51 -4.71 -0.81 5.44
C MET A 51 -4.55 -0.11 6.79
N GLU A 52 -3.83 -0.71 7.74
CA GLU A 52 -3.58 -0.12 9.05
C GLU A 52 -2.77 1.19 8.94
N GLU A 53 -1.69 1.19 8.16
CA GLU A 53 -0.88 2.38 7.92
C GLU A 53 -1.69 3.50 7.24
N LEU A 54 -2.53 3.15 6.25
CA LEU A 54 -3.41 4.10 5.57
C LEU A 54 -4.49 4.66 6.49
N ASP A 55 -5.04 3.87 7.41
CA ASP A 55 -5.98 4.33 8.43
C ASP A 55 -5.32 5.34 9.38
N ILE A 56 -4.11 5.02 9.86
CA ILE A 56 -3.30 5.93 10.69
C ILE A 56 -3.03 7.24 9.95
N LEU A 57 -2.58 7.19 8.71
CA LEU A 57 -2.32 8.38 7.89
C LEU A 57 -3.58 9.20 7.65
N THR A 58 -4.71 8.55 7.40
CA THR A 58 -6.01 9.23 7.23
C THR A 58 -6.42 9.95 8.51
N ARG A 59 -6.22 9.31 9.67
CA ARG A 59 -6.51 9.90 10.99
C ARG A 59 -5.54 11.03 11.35
N MET A 60 -4.25 10.87 11.06
CA MET A 60 -3.24 11.89 11.35
C MET A 60 -3.36 13.11 10.43
N GLY A 61 -3.69 12.92 9.15
CA GLY A 61 -3.98 14.02 8.22
C GLY A 61 -5.24 14.81 8.59
N SER A 62 -6.08 14.27 9.49
CA SER A 62 -7.21 14.99 10.08
C SER A 62 -6.88 15.68 11.42
N ASP A 63 -5.79 15.29 12.10
CA ASP A 63 -5.31 15.90 13.37
C ASP A 63 -4.30 17.06 13.17
N GLU A 64 -3.70 17.22 11.99
CA GLU A 64 -2.77 18.33 11.72
C GLU A 64 -3.44 19.72 11.62
N SER A 65 -4.78 19.80 11.73
CA SER A 65 -5.49 21.07 11.91
C SER A 65 -5.34 21.67 13.32
N ILE A 66 -4.59 21.05 14.24
CA ILE A 66 -4.32 21.57 15.60
C ILE A 66 -2.89 22.12 15.75
N ALA A 67 -2.04 22.14 14.72
CA ALA A 67 -0.74 22.83 14.80
C ALA A 67 -0.80 24.33 14.40
N ALA A 68 -1.98 24.81 13.95
CA ALA A 68 -2.19 26.21 13.55
C ALA A 68 -2.66 27.13 14.71
N ILE A 69 -2.59 26.70 15.97
CA ILE A 69 -2.93 27.54 17.13
C ILE A 69 -1.74 27.61 18.10
N HIS A 70 -0.58 28.06 17.60
CA HIS A 70 0.31 28.84 18.46
C HIS A 70 0.17 30.31 18.06
N PRO A 71 -0.68 31.10 18.77
CA PRO A 71 -0.66 32.54 18.59
C PRO A 71 0.71 33.04 19.06
N ARG A 72 1.30 33.91 18.25
CA ARG A 72 2.45 34.75 18.59
C ARG A 72 2.47 35.09 20.08
N ARG A 73 3.59 34.79 20.74
CA ARG A 73 4.17 35.70 21.72
C ARG A 73 5.67 35.61 21.72
#